data_AF-A0A954P7I0-F1
#
_entry.id   AF-A0A954P7I0-F1
#
_cell.length_a   1.000
_cell.length_b   1.000
_cell.length_c   1.000
_cell.angle_alpha   90.00
_cell.angle_beta   90.00
_cell.angle_gamma   90.00
#
_symmetry.space_group_name_H-M   'P 1'
#
loop_
_entity.id
_entity.type
_entity.pdbx_description
1 polymer ?
#
loop_
_entity_poly.entity_id
_entity_poly.type
_entity_poly.pdbx_seq_one_letter_code
_entity_poly.pdbx_strand_id
1 'polypeptide(L)'
;MPSTFMEYLRSFGPGLVIVLTWLGAGDVVESGTAGGNYGYALTWVIVLALIMRYLFVSLIARYQLCNPHGEGVLDGLARVHAWYAPFLMVVAVIMGHLYGAYMSRGTGETWVALTGLGQTWMWSAGWTAVALLLVFRPVYRRVEFVFKVLLAVLSLSFLLVALQVGPDPAALLTGVFAFRIPPDDGPYDALLITIGTIGALGGSLMNLAYPYFLAEKG
;
A
#
# COMPACT_ATOMS: atom_id res chain seq x y z
N MET A 1 -1.04 29.45 2.60
CA MET A 1 -2.25 28.64 2.32
C MET A 1 -2.65 28.89 0.89
N PRO A 2 -2.97 27.86 0.08
CA PRO A 2 -3.34 28.05 -1.31
C PRO A 2 -4.57 28.97 -1.42
N SER A 3 -4.48 29.96 -2.30
CA SER A 3 -5.44 31.08 -2.43
C SER A 3 -6.37 30.93 -3.64
N THR A 4 -6.04 30.04 -4.56
CA THR A 4 -6.83 29.77 -5.76
C THR A 4 -7.13 28.27 -5.90
N PHE A 5 -8.23 27.93 -6.57
CA PHE A 5 -8.59 26.54 -6.88
C PHE A 5 -7.46 25.80 -7.61
N MET A 6 -6.73 26.49 -8.50
CA MET A 6 -5.62 25.90 -9.25
C MET A 6 -4.37 25.67 -8.38
N GLU A 7 -4.12 26.55 -7.41
CA GLU A 7 -3.06 26.39 -6.41
C GLU A 7 -3.42 25.28 -5.41
N TYR A 8 -4.70 25.15 -5.05
CA TYR A 8 -5.23 24.01 -4.29
C TYR A 8 -5.08 22.70 -5.08
N LEU A 9 -5.45 22.66 -6.36
CA LEU A 9 -5.29 21.49 -7.22
C LEU A 9 -3.81 21.08 -7.38
N ARG A 10 -2.90 22.05 -7.54
CA ARG A 10 -1.45 21.81 -7.58
C ARG A 10 -0.89 21.30 -6.25
N SER A 11 -1.48 21.69 -5.12
CA SER A 11 -1.08 21.19 -3.81
C SER A 11 -1.36 19.69 -3.60
N PHE A 12 -2.30 19.10 -4.35
CA PHE A 12 -2.53 17.65 -4.35
C PHE A 12 -1.49 16.87 -5.15
N GLY A 13 -0.77 17.51 -6.09
CA GLY A 13 0.17 16.82 -6.99
C GLY A 13 1.22 15.98 -6.24
N PRO A 14 1.94 16.54 -5.25
CA PRO A 14 2.86 15.78 -4.42
C PRO A 14 2.17 14.68 -3.62
N GLY A 15 0.98 14.96 -3.06
CA GLY A 15 0.20 14.01 -2.26
C GLY A 15 -0.30 12.81 -3.07
N LEU A 16 -0.76 13.03 -4.31
CA LEU A 16 -1.26 11.98 -5.20
C LEU A 16 -0.11 11.06 -5.66
N VAL A 17 1.06 11.63 -5.96
CA VAL A 17 2.27 10.84 -6.24
C VAL A 17 2.69 10.02 -5.01
N ILE A 18 2.61 10.59 -3.80
CA ILE A 18 2.91 9.86 -2.56
C ILE A 18 1.90 8.73 -2.34
N VAL A 19 0.60 8.98 -2.50
CA VAL A 19 -0.46 7.96 -2.35
C VAL A 19 -0.29 6.84 -3.37
N LEU A 20 0.03 7.17 -4.63
CA LEU A 20 0.33 6.14 -5.63
C LEU A 20 1.57 5.33 -5.26
N THR A 21 2.62 5.94 -4.71
CA THR A 21 3.79 5.18 -4.24
C THR A 21 3.49 4.31 -3.02
N TRP A 22 2.40 4.61 -2.31
CA TRP A 22 1.92 3.88 -1.14
C TRP A 22 0.96 2.75 -1.48
N LEU A 23 0.41 2.75 -2.71
CA LEU A 23 -0.28 1.61 -3.30
C LEU A 23 0.78 0.68 -3.89
N GLY A 24 1.12 -0.36 -3.13
CA GLY A 24 2.14 -1.32 -3.52
C GLY A 24 1.62 -2.32 -4.55
N ALA A 25 2.54 -3.08 -5.14
CA ALA A 25 2.18 -4.24 -5.98
C ALA A 25 1.30 -5.24 -5.20
N GLY A 26 1.50 -5.37 -3.88
CA GLY A 26 0.68 -6.20 -3.00
C GLY A 26 -0.79 -5.79 -2.97
N ASP A 27 -1.09 -4.49 -2.85
CA ASP A 27 -2.47 -3.99 -2.76
C ASP A 27 -3.24 -4.28 -4.06
N VAL A 28 -2.55 -4.19 -5.20
CA VAL A 28 -3.10 -4.48 -6.53
C VAL A 28 -3.40 -5.97 -6.69
N VAL A 29 -2.48 -6.83 -6.26
CA VAL A 29 -2.69 -8.29 -6.29
C VAL A 29 -3.83 -8.69 -5.35
N GLU A 30 -3.85 -8.17 -4.12
CA GLU A 30 -4.91 -8.44 -3.15
C GLU A 30 -6.28 -8.01 -3.69
N SER A 31 -6.39 -6.77 -4.17
CA SER A 31 -7.64 -6.25 -4.75
C SER A 31 -8.07 -7.04 -5.99
N GLY A 32 -7.12 -7.44 -6.84
CA GLY A 32 -7.37 -8.27 -8.01
C GLY A 32 -7.87 -9.67 -7.65
N THR A 33 -7.27 -10.32 -6.65
CA THR A 33 -7.72 -11.64 -6.17
C THR A 33 -9.08 -11.57 -5.47
N ALA A 34 -9.33 -10.54 -4.67
CA ALA A 34 -10.62 -10.32 -4.03
C ALA A 34 -11.73 -10.10 -5.09
N GLY A 35 -11.48 -9.26 -6.09
CA GLY A 35 -12.42 -9.03 -7.19
C GLY A 35 -12.61 -10.25 -8.09
N GLY A 36 -11.55 -11.02 -8.35
CA GLY A 36 -11.61 -12.23 -9.18
C GLY A 36 -12.40 -13.36 -8.52
N ASN A 37 -12.31 -13.51 -7.21
CA ASN A 37 -12.99 -14.58 -6.47
C ASN A 37 -14.41 -14.19 -6.04
N TYR A 38 -14.68 -12.91 -5.72
CA TYR A 38 -15.95 -12.47 -5.11
C TYR A 38 -16.68 -11.37 -5.89
N GLY A 39 -16.20 -11.02 -7.08
CA GLY A 39 -16.77 -9.93 -7.88
C GLY A 39 -16.85 -8.62 -7.09
N TYR A 40 -18.04 -8.00 -7.09
CA TYR A 40 -18.27 -6.74 -6.39
C TYR A 40 -18.65 -6.90 -4.91
N ALA A 41 -18.79 -8.12 -4.39
CA ALA A 41 -19.34 -8.35 -3.04
C ALA A 41 -18.48 -7.72 -1.92
N LEU A 42 -17.16 -7.69 -2.09
CA LEU A 42 -16.21 -7.15 -1.11
C LEU A 42 -15.84 -5.68 -1.37
N THR A 43 -16.52 -4.98 -2.27
CA THR A 43 -16.18 -3.58 -2.61
C THR A 43 -16.32 -2.65 -1.39
N TRP A 44 -17.33 -2.87 -0.54
CA TRP A 44 -17.51 -2.11 0.70
C TRP A 44 -16.32 -2.23 1.66
N VAL A 45 -15.62 -3.37 1.65
CA VAL A 45 -14.44 -3.62 2.49
C VAL A 45 -13.31 -2.67 2.12
N ILE A 46 -13.06 -2.52 0.81
CA ILE A 46 -12.05 -1.58 0.29
C ILE A 46 -12.43 -0.14 0.66
N VAL A 47 -13.71 0.23 0.48
CA VAL A 47 -14.18 1.58 0.84
C VAL A 47 -13.99 1.85 2.33
N LEU A 48 -14.38 0.91 3.19
CA LEU A 48 -14.20 1.03 4.64
C LEU A 48 -12.71 1.14 5.01
N ALA A 49 -11.85 0.30 4.41
CA ALA A 49 -10.42 0.33 4.67
C ALA A 49 -9.77 1.67 4.26
N LEU A 50 -10.21 2.26 3.14
CA LEU A 50 -9.77 3.58 2.69
C LEU A 50 -10.22 4.70 3.64
N ILE A 51 -11.47 4.65 4.12
CA ILE A 51 -11.98 5.60 5.13
C ILE A 51 -11.14 5.51 6.41
N MET A 52 -10.91 4.29 6.90
CA MET A 52 -10.08 4.05 8.09
C MET A 52 -8.65 4.57 7.89
N ARG A 53 -8.03 4.27 6.75
CA ARG A 53 -6.69 4.78 6.41
C ARG A 53 -6.64 6.30 6.42
N TYR A 54 -7.64 6.96 5.80
CA TYR A 54 -7.74 8.42 5.79
C TYR A 54 -7.82 8.99 7.21
N LEU A 55 -8.65 8.41 8.08
CA LEU A 55 -8.76 8.84 9.47
C LEU A 55 -7.43 8.66 10.21
N PHE A 56 -6.80 7.49 10.11
CA PHE A 56 -5.50 7.24 10.76
C PHE A 56 -4.40 8.18 10.29
N VAL A 57 -4.20 8.31 8.98
CA VAL A 57 -3.15 9.17 8.42
C VAL A 57 -3.41 10.64 8.76
N SER A 58 -4.68 11.09 8.74
CA SER A 58 -5.06 12.45 9.15
C SER A 58 -4.76 12.71 10.62
N LEU A 59 -5.06 11.76 11.52
CA LEU A 59 -4.74 11.87 12.95
C LEU A 59 -3.24 11.88 13.20
N ILE A 60 -2.48 11.00 12.54
CA ILE A 60 -1.02 10.93 12.64
C ILE A 60 -0.39 12.25 12.15
N ALA A 61 -0.85 12.79 11.02
CA ALA A 61 -0.37 14.06 10.48
C ALA A 61 -0.70 15.24 11.41
N ARG A 62 -1.93 15.30 11.95
CA ARG A 62 -2.33 16.31 12.96
C ARG A 62 -1.47 16.21 14.22
N TYR A 63 -1.18 15.00 14.69
CA TYR A 63 -0.28 14.80 15.82
C TYR A 63 1.11 15.35 15.52
N GLN A 64 1.70 15.00 14.37
CA GLN A 64 3.04 15.48 14.00
C GLN A 64 3.10 17.02 13.94
N LEU A 65 2.08 17.67 13.36
CA LEU A 65 2.10 19.11 13.10
C LEU A 65 1.66 19.96 14.31
N CYS A 66 0.73 19.46 15.11
CA CYS A 66 0.05 20.26 16.13
C CYS A 66 0.40 19.84 17.56
N ASN A 67 1.23 18.81 17.78
CA ASN A 67 1.54 18.41 19.15
C ASN A 67 2.37 19.49 19.87
N PRO A 68 2.07 19.77 21.14
CA PRO A 68 2.76 20.81 21.91
C PRO A 68 4.21 20.46 22.25
N HIS A 69 4.63 19.21 22.06
CA HIS A 69 5.98 18.74 22.40
C HIS A 69 6.97 18.85 21.22
N GLY A 70 6.49 19.09 19.99
CA GLY A 70 7.31 19.07 18.79
C GLY A 70 7.94 17.70 18.48
N GLU A 71 7.39 16.62 19.05
CA GLU A 71 7.94 15.25 18.93
C GLU A 71 7.31 14.48 17.76
N GLY A 72 7.98 13.43 17.29
CA GLY A 72 7.43 12.53 16.29
C GLY A 72 6.34 11.62 16.83
N VAL A 73 5.49 11.08 15.96
CA VAL A 73 4.40 10.16 16.39
C VAL A 73 4.91 8.93 17.15
N LEU A 74 6.09 8.40 16.79
CA LEU A 74 6.69 7.24 17.46
C LEU A 74 7.17 7.59 18.88
N ASP A 75 7.79 8.75 19.04
CA ASP A 75 8.24 9.25 20.35
C ASP A 75 7.04 9.53 21.26
N GLY A 76 5.99 10.11 20.69
CA GLY A 76 4.70 10.30 21.34
C GLY A 76 4.09 9.02 21.88
N LEU A 77 4.10 7.94 21.10
CA LEU A 77 3.63 6.62 21.53
C LEU A 77 4.50 6.05 22.66
N ALA A 78 5.82 6.15 22.54
CA ALA A 78 6.74 5.70 23.59
C ALA A 78 6.58 6.48 24.90
N ARG A 79 6.19 7.76 24.83
CA ARG A 79 5.88 8.59 25.99
C ARG A 79 4.58 8.17 26.69
N VAL A 80 3.57 7.70 25.95
CA VAL A 80 2.33 7.16 26.55
C VAL A 80 2.64 5.92 27.38
N HIS A 81 3.46 5.01 26.84
CA HIS A 81 3.95 3.86 27.59
C HIS A 81 5.25 3.33 26.97
N ALA A 82 6.26 3.07 27.80
CA ALA A 82 7.56 2.58 27.37
C ALA A 82 7.51 1.21 26.65
N TRP A 83 6.37 0.51 26.68
CA TRP A 83 6.17 -0.78 26.01
C TRP A 83 5.87 -0.62 24.51
N TYR A 84 5.41 0.56 24.08
CA TYR A 84 5.16 0.80 22.66
C TYR A 84 6.44 0.69 21.83
N ALA A 85 7.58 1.17 22.32
CA ALA A 85 8.85 1.07 21.60
C ALA A 85 9.29 -0.38 21.29
N PRO A 86 9.43 -1.29 22.27
CA PRO A 86 9.79 -2.69 21.99
C PRO A 86 8.69 -3.41 21.22
N PHE A 87 7.41 -3.13 21.47
CA PHE A 87 6.30 -3.72 20.71
C PHE A 87 6.38 -3.34 19.22
N LEU A 88 6.49 -2.05 18.91
CA LEU A 88 6.59 -1.56 17.53
C LEU A 88 7.86 -2.08 16.85
N MET A 89 8.98 -2.19 17.56
CA MET A 89 10.20 -2.80 17.04
C MET A 89 9.98 -4.26 16.62
N VAL A 90 9.38 -5.07 17.50
CA VAL A 90 9.09 -6.49 17.20
C VAL A 90 8.16 -6.61 16.00
N VAL A 91 7.06 -5.84 15.97
CA VAL A 91 6.11 -5.89 14.85
C VAL A 91 6.78 -5.39 13.56
N ALA A 92 7.59 -4.34 13.60
CA ALA A 92 8.30 -3.82 12.44
C ALA A 92 9.29 -4.84 11.86
N VAL A 93 10.04 -5.56 12.71
CA VAL A 93 10.96 -6.62 12.26
C VAL A 93 10.20 -7.78 11.64
N ILE A 94 9.13 -8.26 12.29
CA ILE A 94 8.32 -9.38 11.76
C ILE A 94 7.68 -8.98 10.43
N MET A 95 7.01 -7.82 10.37
CA MET A 95 6.33 -7.37 9.16
C MET A 95 7.33 -7.04 8.04
N GLY A 96 8.45 -6.40 8.36
CA GLY A 96 9.52 -6.14 7.40
C GLY A 96 10.08 -7.42 6.80
N HIS A 97 10.25 -8.47 7.61
CA HIS A 97 10.68 -9.78 7.13
C HIS A 97 9.63 -10.45 6.24
N LEU A 98 8.36 -10.47 6.65
CA LEU A 98 7.27 -11.06 5.88
C LEU A 98 7.09 -10.35 4.52
N TYR A 99 7.09 -9.02 4.51
CA TYR A 99 6.95 -8.23 3.28
C TYR A 99 8.17 -8.41 2.36
N GLY A 100 9.38 -8.40 2.93
CA GLY A 100 10.61 -8.68 2.19
C GLY A 100 10.61 -10.07 1.55
N ALA A 101 10.20 -11.10 2.29
CA ALA A 101 10.10 -12.47 1.80
C ALA A 101 9.04 -12.60 0.68
N TYR A 102 7.86 -12.01 0.88
CA TYR A 102 6.78 -11.97 -0.11
C TYR A 102 7.24 -11.30 -1.42
N MET A 103 7.86 -10.11 -1.34
CA MET A 103 8.34 -9.40 -2.51
C MET A 103 9.50 -10.13 -3.21
N SER A 104 10.43 -10.70 -2.44
CA SER A 104 11.55 -11.47 -3.00
C SER A 104 11.05 -12.71 -3.76
N ARG A 105 10.10 -13.45 -3.18
CA ARG A 105 9.48 -14.59 -3.87
C ARG A 105 8.68 -14.14 -5.10
N GLY A 106 7.84 -13.12 -4.96
CA GLY A 106 6.98 -12.63 -6.05
C GLY A 106 7.78 -12.13 -7.26
N THR A 107 8.90 -11.44 -7.04
CA THR A 107 9.81 -11.04 -8.14
C THR A 107 10.42 -12.26 -8.82
N GLY A 108 10.79 -13.29 -8.08
CA GLY A 108 11.28 -14.55 -8.64
C GLY A 108 10.23 -15.28 -9.50
N GLU A 109 9.00 -15.41 -8.99
CA GLU A 109 7.90 -16.07 -9.72
C GLU A 109 7.56 -15.32 -11.01
N THR A 110 7.56 -13.98 -10.94
CA THR A 110 7.33 -13.13 -12.11
C THR A 110 8.41 -13.36 -13.18
N TRP A 111 9.68 -13.50 -12.80
CA TRP A 111 10.77 -13.73 -13.74
C TRP A 111 10.74 -15.12 -14.37
N VAL A 112 10.38 -16.16 -13.61
CA VAL A 112 10.14 -17.50 -14.16
C VAL A 112 8.99 -17.47 -15.16
N ALA A 113 7.88 -16.79 -14.83
CA ALA A 113 6.73 -16.66 -15.72
C ALA A 113 7.06 -15.91 -17.03
N LEU A 114 7.93 -14.88 -16.97
CA LEU A 114 8.32 -14.09 -18.14
C LEU A 114 9.34 -14.79 -19.04
N THR A 115 10.32 -15.48 -18.44
CA THR A 115 11.45 -16.06 -19.18
C THR A 115 11.27 -17.55 -19.50
N GLY A 116 10.45 -18.26 -18.73
CA GLY A 116 10.37 -19.73 -18.76
C GLY A 116 11.65 -20.43 -18.31
N LEU A 117 12.60 -19.71 -17.71
CA LEU A 117 13.94 -20.21 -17.39
C LEU A 117 14.21 -20.21 -15.89
N GLY A 118 14.92 -21.23 -15.42
CA GLY A 118 15.40 -21.33 -14.05
C GLY A 118 14.30 -21.62 -13.02
N GLN A 119 14.68 -21.59 -11.75
CA GLN A 119 13.77 -21.78 -10.62
C GLN A 119 13.53 -20.45 -9.90
N THR A 120 12.37 -20.32 -9.26
CA THR A 120 11.96 -19.11 -8.52
C THR A 120 13.04 -18.59 -7.57
N TRP A 121 13.64 -19.48 -6.77
CA TRP A 121 14.62 -19.10 -5.77
C TRP A 121 15.89 -18.45 -6.36
N MET A 122 16.30 -18.86 -7.58
CA MET A 122 17.47 -18.30 -8.25
C MET A 122 17.25 -16.84 -8.62
N TRP A 123 16.08 -16.55 -9.20
CA TRP A 123 15.69 -15.20 -9.56
C TRP A 123 15.43 -14.34 -8.32
N SER A 124 14.74 -14.87 -7.31
CA SER A 124 14.54 -14.20 -6.02
C SER A 124 15.87 -13.79 -5.38
N ALA A 125 16.82 -14.72 -5.28
CA ALA A 125 18.14 -14.45 -4.73
C ALA A 125 18.92 -13.44 -5.57
N GLY A 126 18.88 -13.56 -6.90
CA GLY A 126 19.53 -12.64 -7.82
C GLY A 126 19.02 -11.20 -7.68
N TRP A 127 17.70 -11.00 -7.71
CA TRP A 127 17.11 -9.66 -7.54
C TRP A 127 17.31 -9.10 -6.14
N THR A 128 17.30 -9.93 -5.10
CA THR A 128 17.61 -9.51 -3.73
C THR A 128 19.06 -9.03 -3.62
N ALA A 129 20.01 -9.73 -4.25
CA ALA A 129 21.41 -9.30 -4.31
C ALA A 129 21.58 -7.97 -5.07
N VAL A 130 20.90 -7.80 -6.20
CA VAL A 130 20.89 -6.53 -6.94
C VAL A 130 20.33 -5.39 -6.09
N ALA A 131 19.20 -5.63 -5.40
CA ALA A 131 18.60 -4.64 -4.50
C ALA A 131 19.57 -4.26 -3.37
N LEU A 132 20.23 -5.23 -2.75
CA LEU A 132 21.23 -5.00 -1.71
C LEU A 132 22.41 -4.14 -2.23
N LEU A 133 22.90 -4.40 -3.43
CA LEU A 133 23.98 -3.62 -4.04
C LEU A 133 23.55 -2.18 -4.34
N LEU A 134 22.28 -1.95 -4.69
CA LEU A 134 21.73 -0.62 -4.96
C LEU A 134 21.59 0.22 -3.70
N VAL A 135 21.33 -0.39 -2.54
CA VAL A 135 21.22 0.32 -1.24
C VAL A 135 22.51 1.07 -0.90
N PHE A 136 23.68 0.51 -1.23
CA PHE A 136 24.98 1.14 -0.95
C PHE A 136 25.40 2.22 -1.96
N ARG A 137 24.56 2.54 -2.95
CA ARG A 137 24.89 3.52 -3.98
C ARG A 137 23.94 4.72 -3.98
N PRO A 138 24.41 5.93 -4.33
CA PRO A 138 23.57 7.13 -4.39
C PRO A 138 22.72 7.17 -5.68
N VAL A 139 22.01 6.08 -5.99
CA VAL A 139 21.17 5.93 -7.20
C VAL A 139 19.70 6.23 -6.92
N TYR A 140 19.35 6.59 -5.68
CA TYR A 140 17.97 6.76 -5.21
C TYR A 140 17.10 7.58 -6.15
N ARG A 141 17.58 8.75 -6.61
CA ARG A 141 16.82 9.62 -7.52
C ARG A 141 16.48 8.97 -8.87
N ARG A 142 17.37 8.14 -9.41
CA ARG A 142 17.13 7.41 -10.68
C ARG A 142 16.16 6.25 -10.46
N VAL A 143 16.35 5.50 -9.37
CA VAL A 143 15.45 4.39 -9.00
C VAL A 143 14.03 4.91 -8.75
N GLU A 144 13.89 6.02 -8.02
CA GLU A 144 12.61 6.68 -7.77
C GLU A 144 11.91 7.10 -9.07
N PHE A 145 12.65 7.66 -10.03
CA PHE A 145 12.08 8.04 -11.33
C PHE A 145 11.57 6.81 -12.10
N VAL A 146 12.35 5.74 -12.18
CA VAL A 146 11.94 4.49 -12.83
C VAL A 146 10.70 3.91 -12.16
N PHE A 147 10.67 3.90 -10.83
CA PHE A 147 9.52 3.41 -10.06
C PHE A 147 8.25 4.21 -10.36
N LYS A 148 8.33 5.54 -10.42
CA LYS A 148 7.20 6.41 -10.79
C LYS A 148 6.67 6.11 -12.20
N VAL A 149 7.56 5.87 -13.16
CA VAL A 149 7.17 5.52 -14.54
C VAL A 149 6.46 4.17 -14.57
N LEU A 150 7.03 3.14 -13.94
CA LEU A 150 6.42 1.80 -13.90
C LEU A 150 5.06 1.82 -13.20
N LEU A 151 4.94 2.56 -12.11
CA LEU A 151 3.70 2.74 -11.38
C LEU A 151 2.62 3.46 -12.20
N ALA A 152 3.01 4.47 -13.00
CA ALA A 152 2.11 5.14 -13.92
C ALA A 152 1.61 4.18 -15.01
N VAL A 153 2.51 3.36 -15.58
CA VAL A 153 2.16 2.35 -16.58
C VAL A 153 1.23 1.29 -15.98
N LEU A 154 1.51 0.80 -14.78
CA LEU A 154 0.67 -0.17 -14.07
C LEU A 154 -0.73 0.40 -13.85
N SER A 155 -0.83 1.59 -13.26
CA SER A 155 -2.10 2.28 -13.01
C SER A 155 -2.91 2.47 -14.30
N LEU A 156 -2.26 2.93 -15.37
CA LEU A 156 -2.92 3.13 -16.65
C LEU A 156 -3.40 1.81 -17.26
N SER A 157 -2.60 0.74 -17.16
CA SER A 157 -2.96 -0.58 -17.67
C SER A 157 -4.20 -1.13 -16.97
N PHE A 158 -4.28 -1.01 -15.64
CA PHE A 158 -5.47 -1.41 -14.88
C PHE A 158 -6.71 -0.60 -15.24
N LEU A 159 -6.58 0.72 -15.42
CA LEU A 159 -7.69 1.57 -15.86
C LEU A 159 -8.17 1.18 -17.25
N LEU A 160 -7.26 0.92 -18.19
CA LEU A 160 -7.60 0.49 -19.54
C LEU A 160 -8.33 -0.86 -19.54
N VAL A 161 -7.84 -1.84 -18.77
CA VAL A 161 -8.51 -3.14 -18.62
C VAL A 161 -9.90 -2.97 -18.01
N ALA A 162 -10.04 -2.16 -16.95
CA ALA A 162 -11.34 -1.89 -16.35
C ALA A 162 -12.31 -1.27 -17.38
N LEU A 163 -11.87 -0.29 -18.16
CA LEU A 163 -12.71 0.32 -19.21
C LEU A 163 -13.10 -0.67 -20.31
N GLN A 164 -12.21 -1.57 -20.71
CA GLN A 164 -12.47 -2.58 -21.74
C GLN A 164 -13.42 -3.68 -21.27
N VAL A 165 -13.31 -4.10 -20.01
CA VAL A 165 -14.21 -5.09 -19.40
C VAL A 165 -15.65 -4.54 -19.30
N GLY A 166 -15.80 -3.23 -19.13
CA GLY A 166 -17.11 -2.59 -19.01
C GLY A 166 -17.81 -2.93 -17.69
N PRO A 167 -17.33 -2.40 -16.54
CA PRO A 167 -17.88 -2.75 -15.24
C PRO A 167 -19.33 -2.29 -15.14
N ASP A 168 -20.16 -3.11 -14.50
CA ASP A 168 -21.55 -2.77 -14.21
C ASP A 168 -21.59 -1.75 -13.05
N PRO A 169 -21.94 -0.47 -13.32
CA PRO A 169 -21.97 0.55 -12.28
C PRO A 169 -23.04 0.29 -11.22
N ALA A 170 -24.14 -0.37 -11.59
CA ALA A 170 -25.20 -0.70 -10.64
C ALA A 170 -24.74 -1.79 -9.67
N ALA A 171 -24.07 -2.83 -10.18
CA ALA A 171 -23.51 -3.88 -9.34
C ALA A 171 -22.38 -3.36 -8.44
N LEU A 172 -21.54 -2.46 -8.94
CA LEU A 172 -20.52 -1.76 -8.13
C LEU A 172 -21.14 -0.99 -6.97
N LEU A 173 -22.13 -0.14 -7.25
CA LEU A 173 -22.82 0.62 -6.21
C LEU A 173 -23.50 -0.32 -5.19
N THR A 174 -24.12 -1.39 -5.67
CA THR A 174 -24.70 -2.40 -4.79
C THR A 174 -23.62 -3.05 -3.92
N GLY A 175 -22.47 -3.38 -4.47
CA GLY A 175 -21.32 -3.94 -3.74
C GLY A 175 -20.76 -3.00 -2.66
N VAL A 176 -20.83 -1.68 -2.87
CA VAL A 176 -20.40 -0.67 -1.89
C VAL A 176 -21.37 -0.58 -0.70
N PHE A 177 -22.67 -0.76 -0.91
CA PHE A 177 -23.70 -0.57 0.13
C PHE A 177 -24.35 -1.85 0.65
N ALA A 178 -24.06 -3.01 0.06
CA ALA A 178 -24.71 -4.27 0.45
C ALA A 178 -24.24 -4.79 1.82
N PHE A 179 -23.01 -4.48 2.25
CA PHE A 179 -22.39 -4.99 3.48
C PHE A 179 -22.57 -6.51 3.67
N ARG A 180 -22.39 -7.27 2.59
CA ARG A 180 -22.51 -8.73 2.60
C ARG A 180 -21.13 -9.36 2.58
N ILE A 181 -20.99 -10.45 3.33
CA ILE A 181 -19.87 -11.37 3.19
C ILE A 181 -20.40 -12.54 2.35
N PRO A 182 -19.88 -12.73 1.12
CA PRO A 182 -20.31 -13.83 0.26
C PRO A 182 -19.94 -15.20 0.87
N PRO A 183 -20.65 -16.28 0.51
CA PRO A 183 -20.23 -17.63 0.85
C PRO A 183 -18.83 -17.94 0.32
N ASP A 184 -18.15 -18.89 0.95
CA ASP A 184 -16.79 -19.29 0.59
C ASP A 184 -16.75 -20.05 -0.74
N ASP A 185 -16.68 -19.30 -1.85
CA ASP A 185 -16.52 -19.85 -3.21
C ASP A 185 -15.04 -19.81 -3.69
N GLY A 186 -14.13 -19.26 -2.87
CA GLY A 186 -12.72 -19.05 -3.20
C GLY A 186 -11.74 -19.96 -2.44
N PRO A 187 -10.44 -19.95 -2.81
CA PRO A 187 -9.39 -20.72 -2.12
C PRO A 187 -9.09 -20.22 -0.69
N TYR A 188 -9.62 -19.06 -0.30
CA TYR A 188 -9.48 -18.47 1.02
C TYR A 188 -10.86 -18.06 1.53
N ASP A 189 -11.05 -18.02 2.85
CA ASP A 189 -12.31 -17.59 3.48
C ASP A 189 -12.59 -16.11 3.18
N ALA A 190 -13.83 -15.78 2.81
CA ALA A 190 -14.27 -14.42 2.53
C ALA A 190 -14.10 -13.49 3.74
N LEU A 191 -14.28 -14.02 4.96
CA LEU A 191 -14.04 -13.28 6.20
C LEU A 191 -12.55 -13.02 6.42
N LEU A 192 -11.69 -13.99 6.11
CA LEU A 192 -10.24 -13.83 6.18
C LEU A 192 -9.75 -12.73 5.23
N ILE A 193 -10.24 -12.72 3.99
CA ILE A 193 -9.93 -11.66 3.02
C ILE A 193 -10.47 -10.32 3.53
N THR A 194 -11.69 -10.29 4.05
CA THR A 194 -12.29 -9.05 4.59
C THR A 194 -11.43 -8.44 5.71
N ILE A 195 -11.05 -9.24 6.70
CA ILE A 195 -10.22 -8.80 7.83
C ILE A 195 -8.81 -8.44 7.36
N GLY A 196 -8.24 -9.25 6.46
CA GLY A 196 -6.93 -9.03 5.85
C GLY A 196 -6.87 -7.68 5.14
N THR A 197 -7.82 -7.39 4.26
CA THR A 197 -7.88 -6.15 3.49
C THR A 197 -8.09 -4.92 4.37
N ILE A 198 -8.95 -5.00 5.39
CA ILE A 198 -9.12 -3.89 6.35
C ILE A 198 -7.83 -3.64 7.13
N GLY A 199 -7.17 -4.70 7.59
CA GLY A 199 -5.90 -4.61 8.33
C GLY A 199 -4.76 -4.08 7.47
N ALA A 200 -4.59 -4.63 6.26
CA ALA A 200 -3.52 -4.29 5.33
C ALA A 200 -3.64 -2.85 4.82
N LEU A 201 -4.82 -2.46 4.32
CA LEU A 201 -5.03 -1.12 3.76
C LEU A 201 -5.25 -0.06 4.86
N GLY A 202 -6.03 -0.39 5.89
CA GLY A 202 -6.43 0.57 6.93
C GLY A 202 -5.37 0.77 8.01
N GLY A 203 -4.77 -0.30 8.50
CA GLY A 203 -3.97 -0.34 9.74
C GLY A 203 -2.46 -0.50 9.56
N SER A 204 -1.93 -0.36 8.34
CA SER A 204 -0.51 -0.59 8.06
C SER A 204 0.43 0.25 8.93
N LEU A 205 1.48 -0.39 9.47
CA LEU A 205 2.58 0.29 10.17
C LEU A 205 3.25 1.37 9.33
N MET A 206 3.22 1.25 8.00
CA MET A 206 3.77 2.26 7.10
C MET A 206 3.05 3.61 7.23
N ASN A 207 1.80 3.63 7.72
CA ASN A 207 1.08 4.88 8.02
C ASN A 207 1.84 5.73 9.07
N LEU A 208 2.57 5.11 10.00
CA LEU A 208 3.38 5.82 11.00
C LEU A 208 4.63 6.47 10.40
N ALA A 209 5.13 5.98 9.26
CA ALA A 209 6.26 6.57 8.56
C ALA A 209 5.86 7.80 7.72
N TYR A 210 4.56 8.00 7.46
CA TYR A 210 4.04 9.12 6.65
C TYR A 210 4.64 10.49 7.00
N PRO A 211 4.65 10.91 8.28
CA PRO A 211 5.05 12.28 8.63
C PRO A 211 6.55 12.51 8.44
N TYR A 212 7.36 11.48 8.59
CA TYR A 212 8.81 11.56 8.39
C TYR A 212 9.16 11.76 6.91
N PHE A 213 8.45 11.08 5.99
CA PHE A 213 8.63 11.32 4.55
C PHE A 213 8.15 12.70 4.09
N LEU A 214 7.12 13.26 4.75
CA LEU A 214 6.73 14.65 4.51
C LEU A 214 7.80 15.62 4.98
N ALA A 215 8.37 15.41 6.16
CA ALA A 215 9.44 16.26 6.70
C ALA A 215 10.70 16.27 5.83
N GLU A 216 11.08 15.12 5.23
CA GLU A 216 12.22 15.03 4.32
C GLU A 216 12.01 15.76 2.98
N LYS A 217 10.75 15.95 2.55
CA LYS A 217 10.44 16.60 1.27
C LYS A 217 10.31 18.13 1.34
N GLY A 218 10.36 18.71 2.54
CA GLY A 218 10.29 20.17 2.78
C GLY A 218 8.87 20.67 2.98
#